data_AF-X1UYJ4-F1
#
_entry.id   AF-X1UYJ4-F1
#
_cell.length_a   1.000
_cell.length_b   1.000
_cell.length_c   1.000
_cell.angle_alpha   90.00
_cell.angle_beta   90.00
_cell.angle_gamma   90.00
#
_symmetry.space_group_name_H-M   'P 1'
#
loop_
_entity.id
_entity.type
_entity.pdbx_description
1 polymer ?
#
loop_
_entity_poly.entity_id
_entity_poly.type
_entity_poly.pdbx_seq_one_letter_code
_entity_poly.pdbx_strand_id
1 'polypeptide(L)'
;MIVDSEETEEVAVHTEVPLSQDPFLSVSITAGAIDMTKAAPNDRINEGDTISYTIKVYNTGNQTMTNIRVSDTLLTSLKRGT
;
A
#
# COMPACT_ATOMS: atom_id res chain seq x y z
N MET A 1 -26.42 -58.34 -36.13
CA MET A 1 -25.35 -58.01 -35.17
C MET A 1 -25.38 -56.50 -35.02
N ILE A 2 -26.13 -56.02 -34.05
CA ILE A 2 -26.19 -54.60 -33.68
C ILE A 2 -25.37 -54.51 -32.40
N VAL A 3 -24.17 -53.94 -32.52
CA VAL A 3 -23.37 -53.52 -31.38
C VAL A 3 -23.97 -52.20 -30.92
N ASP A 4 -24.77 -52.25 -29.87
CA ASP A 4 -25.13 -51.03 -29.18
C ASP A 4 -23.90 -50.60 -28.38
N SER A 5 -23.27 -49.54 -28.85
CA SER A 5 -22.12 -48.92 -28.20
C SER A 5 -22.68 -47.94 -27.19
N GLU A 6 -22.92 -48.41 -25.97
CA GLU A 6 -23.19 -47.54 -24.83
C GLU A 6 -21.90 -46.77 -24.49
N GLU A 7 -21.63 -45.69 -25.23
CA GLU A 7 -20.57 -44.75 -24.88
C GLU A 7 -21.05 -43.93 -23.68
N THR A 8 -20.39 -44.14 -22.55
CA THR A 8 -20.65 -43.37 -21.33
C THR A 8 -19.87 -42.06 -21.47
N GLU A 9 -20.57 -40.95 -21.70
CA GLU A 9 -19.98 -39.62 -21.59
C GLU A 9 -19.50 -39.44 -20.14
N GLU A 10 -18.18 -39.34 -19.92
CA GLU A 10 -17.65 -38.95 -18.63
C GLU A 10 -18.10 -37.51 -18.35
N VAL A 11 -19.05 -37.35 -17.43
CA VAL A 11 -19.38 -36.03 -16.89
C VAL A 11 -18.18 -35.57 -16.08
N ALA A 12 -17.35 -34.71 -16.67
CA ALA A 12 -16.27 -34.05 -15.97
C ALA A 12 -16.85 -33.19 -14.84
N VAL A 13 -16.79 -33.70 -13.61
CA VAL A 13 -17.14 -32.93 -12.41
C VAL A 13 -15.97 -32.02 -12.08
N HIS A 14 -16.13 -30.72 -12.37
CA HIS A 14 -15.17 -29.70 -11.95
C HIS A 14 -15.66 -29.04 -10.66
N THR A 15 -14.81 -29.02 -9.63
CA THR A 15 -15.06 -28.27 -8.40
C THR A 15 -14.08 -27.12 -8.32
N GLU A 16 -14.58 -25.89 -8.41
CA GLU A 16 -13.81 -24.69 -8.14
C GLU A 16 -13.93 -24.34 -6.66
N VAL A 17 -12.80 -24.17 -5.97
CA VAL A 17 -12.80 -23.51 -4.65
C VAL A 17 -12.70 -22.01 -4.90
N PRO A 18 -13.73 -21.21 -4.58
CA PRO A 18 -13.65 -19.77 -4.78
C PRO A 18 -12.54 -19.18 -3.91
N LEU A 19 -11.65 -18.39 -4.53
CA LEU A 19 -10.63 -17.66 -3.79
C LEU A 19 -11.27 -16.51 -3.01
N SER A 20 -10.96 -16.41 -1.71
CA SER A 20 -11.37 -15.26 -0.91
C SER A 20 -10.58 -14.03 -1.34
N GLN A 21 -11.29 -12.95 -1.67
CA GLN A 21 -10.72 -11.67 -2.03
C GLN A 21 -10.44 -10.87 -0.75
N ASP A 22 -9.20 -10.46 -0.56
CA ASP A 22 -8.76 -9.72 0.63
C ASP A 22 -7.82 -8.56 0.22
N PRO A 23 -8.37 -7.47 -0.33
CA PRO A 23 -7.60 -6.26 -0.62
C PRO A 23 -7.27 -5.53 0.69
N PHE A 24 -5.99 -5.18 0.88
CA PHE A 24 -5.54 -4.46 2.06
C PHE A 24 -4.47 -3.42 1.73
N LEU A 25 -4.63 -2.21 2.29
CA LEU A 25 -3.70 -1.11 2.10
C LEU A 25 -2.93 -0.82 3.38
N SER A 26 -1.61 -0.77 3.28
CA SER A 26 -0.72 -0.34 4.35
C SER A 26 -0.05 0.99 3.98
N VAL A 27 -0.05 1.93 4.91
CA VAL A 27 0.58 3.26 4.77
C VAL A 27 1.57 3.47 5.90
N SER A 28 2.79 3.84 5.56
CA SER A 28 3.83 4.20 6.53
C SER A 28 4.44 5.55 6.18
N ILE A 29 4.72 6.33 7.21
CA ILE A 29 5.36 7.64 7.11
C ILE A 29 6.66 7.56 7.90
N THR A 30 7.76 7.99 7.29
CA THR A 30 9.06 8.03 7.94
C THR A 30 9.66 9.42 7.74
N ALA A 31 9.93 10.11 8.85
CA ALA A 31 10.72 11.33 8.82
C ALA A 31 12.19 10.98 8.49
N GLY A 32 12.79 11.76 7.60
CA GLY A 32 14.21 11.69 7.30
C GLY A 32 15.06 12.24 8.43
N ALA A 33 16.37 11.98 8.37
CA ALA A 33 17.33 12.58 9.28
C ALA A 33 17.39 14.10 9.06
N ILE A 34 17.50 14.85 10.15
CA ILE A 34 17.81 16.28 10.10
C ILE A 34 19.30 16.37 9.74
N ASP A 35 19.63 17.15 8.70
CA ASP A 35 21.01 17.43 8.37
C ASP A 35 21.63 18.33 9.45
N MET A 36 22.26 17.71 10.44
CA MET A 36 22.90 18.41 11.54
C MET A 36 24.24 19.08 11.15
N THR A 37 24.69 19.02 9.90
CA THR A 37 25.92 19.70 9.47
C THR A 37 25.76 21.22 9.34
N LYS A 38 24.52 21.71 9.32
CA LYS A 38 24.15 23.13 9.41
C LYS A 38 23.64 23.53 10.81
N ALA A 39 23.64 22.57 11.74
CA ALA A 39 23.01 22.67 13.03
C ALA A 39 24.01 22.96 14.15
N ALA A 40 23.69 23.88 15.05
CA ALA A 40 24.54 24.16 16.19
C ALA A 40 24.45 23.02 17.24
N PRO A 41 25.43 22.89 18.16
CA PRO A 41 25.34 21.92 19.24
C PRO A 41 24.08 22.23 20.09
N ASN A 42 23.20 21.23 20.26
CA ASN A 42 21.87 21.29 20.91
C ASN A 42 20.67 21.65 20.01
N ASP A 43 20.80 21.54 18.69
CA ASP A 43 19.73 21.89 17.76
C ASP A 43 18.43 21.12 17.98
N ARG A 44 17.40 21.90 18.30
CA ARG A 44 16.00 21.57 18.06
C ARG A 44 15.70 21.97 16.62
N ILE A 45 14.70 21.35 16.00
CA ILE A 45 14.13 21.84 14.74
C ILE A 45 13.72 23.30 14.96
N ASN A 46 14.32 24.20 14.20
CA ASN A 46 14.03 25.62 14.21
C ASN A 46 13.00 25.95 13.14
N GLU A 47 12.40 27.12 13.26
CA GLU A 47 11.49 27.62 12.25
C GLU A 47 12.22 27.95 10.96
N GLY A 48 11.66 27.47 9.84
CA GLY A 48 12.30 27.57 8.54
C GLY A 48 13.17 26.36 8.18
N ASP A 49 13.38 25.43 9.10
CA ASP A 49 14.06 24.17 8.78
C ASP A 49 13.21 23.30 7.85
N THR A 50 13.88 22.65 6.91
CA THR A 50 13.25 21.71 5.98
C THR A 50 13.39 20.30 6.52
N ILE A 51 12.25 19.62 6.73
CA ILE A 51 12.21 18.21 7.12
C ILE A 51 11.84 17.39 5.89
N SER A 52 12.77 16.56 5.43
CA SER A 52 12.48 15.55 4.41
C SER A 52 11.71 14.39 5.03
N TYR A 53 10.70 13.87 4.34
CA TYR A 53 9.98 12.67 4.77
C TYR A 53 9.66 11.77 3.58
N THR A 54 9.35 10.51 3.87
CA THR A 54 8.97 9.51 2.88
C THR A 54 7.64 8.89 3.27
N ILE A 55 6.66 8.94 2.37
CA ILE A 55 5.41 8.18 2.47
C ILE A 55 5.54 6.93 1.61
N LYS A 56 5.32 5.75 2.21
CA LYS A 56 5.27 4.49 1.48
C LYS A 56 3.88 3.90 1.57
N VAL A 57 3.33 3.54 0.42
CA VAL A 57 2.01 2.92 0.29
C VAL A 57 2.18 1.56 -0.36
N TYR A 58 1.66 0.54 0.30
CA TYR A 58 1.74 -0.85 -0.13
C TYR A 58 0.35 -1.47 -0.17
N ASN A 59 0.04 -2.14 -1.28
CA ASN A 59 -1.05 -3.11 -1.30
C ASN A 59 -0.47 -4.45 -0.82
N THR A 60 -0.87 -4.87 0.37
CA THR A 60 -0.46 -6.16 0.95
C THR A 60 -1.53 -7.23 0.82
N GLY A 61 -2.65 -6.90 0.16
CA GLY A 61 -3.72 -7.83 -0.14
C GLY A 61 -3.44 -8.67 -1.38
N ASN A 62 -4.38 -9.56 -1.71
CA ASN A 62 -4.27 -10.50 -2.82
C ASN A 62 -4.91 -10.00 -4.12
N GLN A 63 -5.33 -8.73 -4.17
CA GLN A 63 -6.00 -8.14 -5.33
C GLN A 63 -5.33 -6.86 -5.78
N THR A 64 -5.30 -6.60 -7.09
CA THR A 64 -4.87 -5.31 -7.64
C THR A 64 -5.85 -4.21 -7.22
N MET A 65 -5.34 -3.17 -6.56
CA MET A 65 -6.11 -1.97 -6.23
C MET A 65 -5.95 -0.91 -7.31
N THR A 66 -7.04 -0.23 -7.66
CA THR A 66 -7.05 0.89 -8.60
C THR A 66 -7.62 2.15 -7.92
N ASN A 67 -7.38 3.33 -8.50
CA ASN A 67 -7.89 4.60 -7.99
C ASN A 67 -7.48 4.94 -6.53
N ILE A 68 -6.25 4.59 -6.14
CA ILE A 68 -5.70 4.92 -4.82
C ILE A 68 -5.35 6.41 -4.74
N ARG A 69 -5.88 7.11 -3.73
CA ARG A 69 -5.58 8.52 -3.45
C ARG A 69 -4.95 8.65 -2.06
N VAL A 70 -3.76 9.26 -2.02
CA VAL A 70 -3.08 9.65 -0.77
C VAL A 70 -3.22 11.16 -0.61
N SER A 71 -3.63 11.64 0.57
CA SER A 71 -3.74 13.07 0.87
C SER A 71 -2.98 13.37 2.16
N ASP A 72 -2.14 14.40 2.11
CA ASP A 72 -1.33 14.87 3.24
C ASP A 72 -1.65 16.36 3.50
N THR A 73 -2.13 16.65 4.71
CA THR A 73 -2.55 18.00 5.15
C THR A 73 -1.51 18.72 6.03
N LEU A 74 -0.32 18.14 6.25
CA LEU A 74 0.72 18.64 7.17
C LEU A 74 1.34 20.01 6.82
N LEU A 75 0.80 20.76 5.87
CA LEU A 75 1.20 22.15 5.58
C LEU A 75 0.50 23.20 6.46
N THR A 76 -0.40 22.83 7.37
CA THR A 76 -1.16 23.81 8.18
C THR A 76 -0.54 24.19 9.52
N SER A 77 0.30 23.33 10.11
CA SER A 77 0.89 23.52 11.45
C SER A 77 2.37 23.89 11.47
N LEU A 78 3.07 23.85 10.32
CA LEU A 78 4.38 24.49 10.16
C LEU A 78 4.19 26.00 9.97
N LYS A 79 3.72 26.68 11.02
CA LYS A 79 3.62 28.14 11.04
C LYS A 79 4.97 28.69 11.49
N ARG A 80 5.49 29.68 10.75
CA ARG A 80 6.48 30.64 11.28
C ARG A 80 6.01 31.05 12.68
N GLY A 81 6.79 30.73 13.69
CA GLY A 81 6.65 31.42 14.96
C GLY A 81 7.05 32.87 14.79
N THR A 82 6.53 33.62 15.73
CA THR A 82 6.50 35.06 15.73
C THR A 82 7.82 35.61 16.19
#